data_AF-A0A3P7YXF0-F1
#
_entry.id   AF-A0A3P7YXF0-F1
#
_cell.length_a   1.000
_cell.length_b   1.000
_cell.length_c   1.000
_cell.angle_alpha   90.00
_cell.angle_beta   90.00
_cell.angle_gamma   90.00
#
_symmetry.space_group_name_H-M   'P 1'
#
loop_
_entity.id
_entity.type
_entity.pdbx_description
1 polymer ?
#
loop_
_entity_poly.entity_id
_entity_poly.type
_entity_poly.pdbx_seq_one_letter_code
_entity_poly.pdbx_strand_id
1 'polypeptide(L)'
;MESRDSQDGSASHIDVLVELELEPGTTVADATAAMKEKGLQFYEISHTMKPPVVEKFMEPGSNDAITGSQWFPKTIYDLDICAKRVIMYGSGLDADHPGFKDAEYRKRRMMFADIALNYKHGEAVPRIEYTENEKKTWGVIYRKLRELHKKHACQEFLDNFALLERYCGYSEHNVPQLEDICRFLKAKTGFRVRPVAGYLSARDFLAGLAYRVFFCTQYMRHHADPLYTPEP
;
A
#
# COMPACT_ATOMS: atom_id res chain seq x y z
N MET A 1 -11.92 -10.89 19.36
CA MET A 1 -11.34 -12.02 20.12
C MET A 1 -10.64 -12.93 19.13
N GLU A 2 -9.34 -13.12 19.31
CA GLU A 2 -8.52 -14.01 18.48
C GLU A 2 -7.87 -15.06 19.37
N SER A 3 -7.93 -16.34 18.98
CA SER A 3 -7.19 -17.40 19.66
C SER A 3 -5.93 -17.77 18.88
N ARG A 4 -4.88 -18.14 19.60
CA ARG A 4 -3.60 -18.64 19.08
C ARG A 4 -3.16 -19.84 19.90
N ASP A 5 -2.35 -20.70 19.30
CA ASP A 5 -1.64 -21.74 20.04
C ASP A 5 -0.72 -21.07 21.07
N SER A 6 -0.56 -21.69 22.23
CA SER A 6 0.23 -21.09 23.32
C SER A 6 1.67 -20.86 22.90
N GLN A 7 2.24 -19.71 23.28
CA GLN A 7 3.64 -19.38 22.97
C GLN A 7 4.65 -20.36 23.61
N ASP A 8 4.27 -21.05 24.68
CA ASP A 8 5.12 -22.07 25.33
C ASP A 8 5.10 -23.44 24.60
N GLY A 9 4.27 -23.57 23.56
CA GLY A 9 4.12 -24.79 22.77
C GLY A 9 3.32 -25.90 23.48
N SER A 10 2.74 -25.64 24.65
CA SER A 10 1.89 -26.60 25.35
C SER A 10 0.52 -26.71 24.66
N ALA A 11 0.05 -27.94 24.47
CA ALA A 11 -1.29 -28.22 23.94
C ALA A 11 -2.40 -28.11 25.00
N SER A 12 -2.02 -27.77 26.24
CA SER A 12 -2.92 -27.81 27.40
C SER A 12 -3.73 -26.51 27.57
N HIS A 13 -3.28 -25.41 26.97
CA HIS A 13 -3.90 -24.09 27.08
C HIS A 13 -3.78 -23.34 25.75
N ILE A 14 -4.61 -22.32 25.55
CA ILE A 14 -4.60 -21.45 24.36
C ILE A 14 -4.43 -20.00 24.80
N ASP A 15 -3.72 -19.22 24.00
CA ASP A 15 -3.61 -17.79 24.22
C ASP A 15 -4.78 -17.11 23.52
N VAL A 16 -5.51 -16.26 24.24
CA VAL A 16 -6.68 -15.56 23.71
C VAL A 16 -6.44 -14.05 23.82
N LEU A 17 -6.36 -13.39 22.67
CA LEU A 17 -6.33 -11.93 22.59
C LEU A 17 -7.77 -11.43 22.55
N VAL A 18 -8.13 -10.67 23.58
CA VAL A 18 -9.45 -10.06 23.72
C VAL A 18 -9.29 -8.55 23.69
N GLU A 19 -9.94 -7.91 22.72
CA GLU A 19 -10.13 -6.47 22.70
C GLU A 19 -11.45 -6.17 23.42
N LEU A 20 -11.39 -5.34 24.47
CA LEU A 20 -12.52 -5.02 25.34
C LEU A 20 -12.80 -3.53 25.28
N GLU A 21 -14.06 -3.17 25.01
CA GLU A 21 -14.56 -1.81 25.18
C GLU A 21 -15.34 -1.75 26.50
N LEU A 22 -14.86 -0.94 27.46
CA LEU A 22 -15.45 -0.84 28.80
C LEU A 22 -16.52 0.26 28.85
N GLU A 23 -17.60 0.01 29.59
CA GLU A 23 -18.63 1.02 29.83
C GLU A 23 -18.07 2.19 30.67
N PRO A 24 -18.58 3.42 30.47
CA PRO A 24 -18.15 4.58 31.26
C PRO A 24 -18.27 4.33 32.77
N GLY A 25 -17.16 4.46 33.50
CA GLY A 25 -17.08 4.22 34.94
C GLY A 25 -16.57 2.83 35.34
N THR A 26 -16.42 1.90 34.39
CA THR A 26 -15.79 0.59 34.63
C THR A 26 -14.30 0.68 34.34
N THR A 27 -13.45 0.23 35.26
CA THR A 27 -11.99 0.25 35.06
C THR A 27 -11.48 -1.10 34.54
N VAL A 28 -10.28 -1.11 33.96
CA VAL A 28 -9.60 -2.36 33.57
C VAL A 28 -9.36 -3.26 34.78
N ALA A 29 -9.12 -2.67 35.96
CA ALA A 29 -8.96 -3.44 37.19
C ALA A 29 -10.24 -4.22 37.53
N ASP A 30 -11.42 -3.62 37.36
CA ASP A 30 -12.71 -4.27 37.60
C ASP A 30 -12.95 -5.41 36.60
N ALA A 31 -12.70 -5.17 35.31
CA ALA A 31 -12.83 -6.19 34.27
C ALA A 31 -11.85 -7.36 34.48
N THR A 32 -10.60 -7.05 34.84
CA THR A 32 -9.56 -8.06 35.12
C THR A 32 -9.91 -8.87 36.37
N ALA A 33 -10.45 -8.23 37.42
CA ALA A 33 -10.88 -8.91 38.63
C ALA A 33 -12.01 -9.90 38.33
N ALA A 34 -13.01 -9.50 37.55
CA ALA A 34 -14.11 -10.36 37.14
C ALA A 34 -13.64 -11.57 36.31
N MET A 35 -12.68 -11.38 35.40
CA MET A 35 -12.10 -12.48 34.61
C MET A 35 -11.25 -13.44 35.47
N LYS A 36 -10.50 -12.90 36.43
CA LYS A 36 -9.74 -13.71 37.41
C LYS A 36 -10.64 -14.53 38.31
N GLU A 37 -11.79 -14.00 38.72
CA GLU A 37 -12.80 -14.76 39.49
C GLU A 37 -13.35 -15.97 38.72
N LYS A 38 -13.39 -15.88 37.37
CA LYS A 38 -13.76 -17.00 36.48
C LYS A 38 -12.60 -17.96 36.18
N GLY A 39 -11.46 -17.80 36.84
CA GLY A 39 -10.31 -18.70 36.71
C GLY A 39 -9.42 -18.44 35.50
N LEU A 40 -9.59 -17.30 34.80
CA LEU A 40 -8.74 -16.92 33.67
C LEU A 40 -7.48 -16.21 34.18
N GLN A 41 -6.32 -16.60 33.64
CA GLN A 41 -5.09 -15.84 33.83
C GLN A 41 -5.02 -14.72 32.79
N PHE A 42 -4.80 -13.49 33.24
CA PHE A 42 -4.85 -12.29 32.42
C PHE A 42 -3.60 -11.45 32.60
N TYR A 43 -3.00 -11.03 31.49
CA TYR A 43 -1.88 -10.11 31.42
C TYR A 43 -2.26 -8.95 30.51
N GLU A 44 -2.21 -7.72 31.03
CA GLU A 44 -2.51 -6.53 30.25
C GLU A 44 -1.35 -6.24 29.28
N ILE A 45 -1.63 -6.28 27.97
CA ILE A 45 -0.64 -5.97 26.93
C ILE A 45 -0.66 -4.46 26.61
N SER A 46 -1.85 -3.85 26.62
CA SER A 46 -2.04 -2.41 26.40
C SER A 46 -3.43 -1.96 26.87
N HIS A 47 -3.52 -0.75 27.44
CA HIS A 47 -4.78 -0.11 27.81
C HIS A 47 -4.89 1.29 27.19
N THR A 48 -6.09 1.62 26.71
CA THR A 48 -6.45 2.94 26.17
C THR A 48 -7.79 3.38 26.73
N MET A 49 -7.85 4.58 27.33
CA MET A 49 -9.10 5.18 27.77
C MET A 49 -9.73 5.96 26.62
N LYS A 50 -11.00 5.68 26.30
CA LYS A 50 -11.79 6.44 25.32
C LYS A 50 -12.15 7.81 25.91
N PRO A 51 -11.70 8.95 25.34
CA PRO A 51 -12.11 10.26 25.82
C PRO A 51 -13.61 10.49 25.56
N PRO A 52 -14.27 11.38 26.34
CA PRO A 52 -15.68 11.72 26.11
C PRO A 52 -15.85 12.33 24.71
N VAL A 53 -16.87 11.84 24.01
CA VAL A 53 -17.15 11.93 22.57
C VAL A 53 -17.16 13.36 22.00
N VAL A 54 -16.47 13.57 20.86
CA VAL A 54 -16.99 14.17 19.61
C VAL A 54 -16.14 13.59 18.47
N GLU A 55 -16.74 13.10 17.37
CA GLU A 55 -16.01 12.63 16.19
C GLU A 55 -15.01 13.69 15.70
N LYS A 56 -13.73 13.45 15.98
CA LYS A 56 -12.61 14.09 15.31
C LYS A 56 -11.64 13.00 14.94
N PHE A 57 -11.39 12.88 13.64
CA PHE A 57 -10.32 12.07 13.07
C PHE A 57 -9.06 12.21 13.92
N MET A 58 -8.58 11.11 14.50
CA MET A 58 -7.34 11.09 15.26
C MET A 58 -6.26 10.53 14.35
N GLU A 59 -5.26 11.36 14.04
CA GLU A 59 -4.14 10.95 13.18
C GLU A 59 -3.41 9.74 13.78
N PRO A 60 -3.10 8.71 12.97
CA PRO A 60 -2.25 7.61 13.41
C PRO A 60 -0.87 8.13 13.82
N GLY A 61 -0.55 8.02 15.11
CA GLY A 61 0.70 8.50 15.72
C GLY A 61 0.54 9.33 17.01
N SER A 62 -0.68 9.56 17.51
CA SER A 62 -0.89 10.39 18.71
C SER A 62 -0.30 9.79 20.01
N ASN A 63 -0.20 8.46 20.15
CA ASN A 63 0.46 7.82 21.30
C ASN A 63 2.00 7.83 21.21
N ASP A 64 2.56 8.02 20.02
CA ASP A 64 4.00 7.97 19.76
C ASP A 64 4.72 9.26 20.20
N ALA A 65 3.96 10.35 20.34
CA ALA A 65 4.43 11.58 20.98
C ALA A 65 4.78 11.39 22.48
N ILE A 66 4.25 10.34 23.11
CA ILE A 66 4.43 10.05 24.54
C ILE A 66 5.62 9.08 24.77
N THR A 67 6.00 8.29 23.76
CA THR A 67 7.09 7.30 23.83
C THR A 67 8.39 7.76 23.14
N GLY A 68 8.36 8.89 22.43
CA GLY A 68 9.52 9.47 21.74
C GLY A 68 9.97 8.70 20.48
N SER A 69 9.23 7.66 20.07
CA SER A 69 9.54 6.87 18.86
C SER A 69 8.55 7.21 17.75
N GLN A 70 9.01 7.62 16.58
CA GLN A 70 8.12 8.01 15.48
C GLN A 70 7.30 6.81 14.95
N TRP A 71 6.00 7.02 14.70
CA TRP A 71 5.07 6.00 14.20
C TRP A 71 5.61 5.22 12.99
N PHE A 72 5.38 3.90 12.98
CA PHE A 72 5.59 3.01 11.84
C PHE A 72 4.49 1.93 11.78
N PRO A 73 4.15 1.41 10.58
CA PRO A 73 3.17 0.35 10.43
C PRO A 73 3.63 -0.93 11.13
N LYS A 74 2.78 -1.48 12.02
CA LYS A 74 3.05 -2.71 12.80
C LYS A 74 2.51 -3.96 12.11
N THR A 75 1.54 -3.79 11.22
CA THR A 75 1.01 -4.84 10.36
C THR A 75 1.00 -4.41 8.90
N ILE A 76 0.89 -5.37 7.98
CA ILE A 76 0.76 -5.07 6.55
C ILE A 76 -0.52 -4.29 6.21
N TYR A 77 -1.57 -4.40 7.05
CA TYR A 77 -2.82 -3.65 6.88
C TYR A 77 -2.67 -2.17 7.24
N ASP A 78 -1.74 -1.82 8.12
CA ASP A 78 -1.42 -0.43 8.47
C ASP A 78 -0.85 0.36 7.27
N LEU A 79 -0.42 -0.32 6.21
CA LEU A 79 -0.03 0.33 4.96
C LEU A 79 -1.20 1.06 4.28
N ASP A 80 -2.46 0.78 4.64
CA ASP A 80 -3.63 1.57 4.22
C ASP A 80 -3.54 3.03 4.72
N ILE A 81 -2.87 3.27 5.85
CA ILE A 81 -2.62 4.61 6.38
C ILE A 81 -1.51 5.29 5.56
N CYS A 82 -0.38 4.61 5.38
CA CYS A 82 0.77 5.11 4.62
C CYS A 82 0.37 5.52 3.20
N ALA A 83 -0.42 4.68 2.51
CA ALA A 83 -0.81 4.89 1.12
C ALA A 83 -1.63 6.17 0.87
N LYS A 84 -2.30 6.70 1.91
CA LYS A 84 -3.14 7.90 1.81
C LYS A 84 -2.37 9.20 2.04
N ARG A 85 -1.13 9.13 2.55
CA ARG A 85 -0.27 10.29 2.85
C ARG A 85 0.54 10.71 1.62
N VAL A 86 -0.17 11.07 0.55
CA VAL A 86 0.44 11.48 -0.73
C VAL A 86 0.90 12.92 -0.64
N ILE A 87 2.19 13.16 -0.90
CA ILE A 87 2.82 14.48 -0.76
C ILE A 87 2.91 15.25 -2.08
N MET A 88 2.99 14.55 -3.22
CA MET A 88 3.13 15.17 -4.55
C MET A 88 2.53 14.29 -5.65
N TYR A 89 2.18 14.91 -6.78
CA TYR A 89 1.74 14.24 -8.01
C TYR A 89 0.58 13.24 -7.80
N GLY A 90 -0.33 13.55 -6.86
CA GLY A 90 -1.59 12.86 -6.66
C GLY A 90 -2.63 13.30 -7.69
N SER A 91 -3.68 13.99 -7.22
CA SER A 91 -4.70 14.59 -8.09
C SER A 91 -4.27 15.91 -8.74
N GLY A 92 -3.33 16.63 -8.11
CA GLY A 92 -2.79 17.89 -8.62
C GLY A 92 -1.54 17.69 -9.47
N LEU A 93 -1.43 18.50 -10.52
CA LEU A 93 -0.24 18.60 -11.40
C LEU A 93 0.39 19.98 -11.24
N ASP A 94 1.72 20.05 -11.33
CA ASP A 94 2.44 21.32 -11.35
C ASP A 94 2.15 22.10 -12.64
N ALA A 95 2.32 23.43 -12.62
CA ALA A 95 1.95 24.31 -13.74
C ALA A 95 2.77 24.08 -15.02
N ASP A 96 4.00 23.60 -14.86
CA ASP A 96 4.96 23.22 -15.91
C ASP A 96 4.77 21.78 -16.40
N HIS A 97 3.90 20.99 -15.76
CA HIS A 97 3.57 19.66 -16.21
C HIS A 97 2.85 19.71 -17.58
N PRO A 98 3.24 18.90 -18.58
CA PRO A 98 2.68 18.96 -19.94
C PRO A 98 1.15 18.76 -19.99
N GLY A 99 0.62 17.97 -19.04
CA GLY A 99 -0.82 17.76 -18.87
C GLY A 99 -1.57 18.80 -18.02
N PHE A 100 -0.92 19.88 -17.54
CA PHE A 100 -1.56 20.84 -16.63
C PHE A 100 -2.80 21.53 -17.24
N LYS A 101 -2.71 21.87 -18.53
CA LYS A 101 -3.82 22.51 -19.28
C LYS A 101 -4.76 21.49 -19.94
N ASP A 102 -4.41 20.21 -19.95
CA ASP A 102 -5.24 19.15 -20.50
C ASP A 102 -6.31 18.74 -19.48
N ALA A 103 -7.58 19.07 -19.77
CA ALA A 103 -8.70 18.73 -18.91
C ALA A 103 -8.99 17.22 -18.88
N GLU A 104 -8.79 16.52 -19.99
CA GLU A 104 -9.02 15.08 -20.09
C GLU A 104 -7.95 14.32 -19.29
N TYR A 105 -6.67 14.69 -19.45
CA TYR A 105 -5.58 14.09 -18.68
C TYR A 105 -5.74 14.32 -17.17
N ARG A 106 -6.13 15.52 -16.74
CA ARG A 106 -6.43 15.80 -15.31
C ARG A 106 -7.58 14.95 -14.79
N LYS A 107 -8.67 14.83 -15.55
CA LYS A 107 -9.80 13.95 -15.19
C LYS A 107 -9.35 12.49 -15.08
N ARG A 108 -8.50 12.04 -16.02
CA ARG A 108 -7.93 10.70 -16.01
C ARG A 108 -7.04 10.45 -14.79
N ARG A 109 -6.23 11.43 -14.39
CA ARG A 109 -5.40 11.38 -13.16
C ARG A 109 -6.23 11.32 -11.88
N MET A 110 -7.33 12.07 -11.79
CA MET A 110 -8.24 11.98 -10.65
C MET A 110 -8.86 10.57 -10.51
N MET A 111 -9.20 9.92 -11.62
CA MET A 111 -9.70 8.53 -11.59
C MET A 111 -8.65 7.55 -11.03
N PHE A 112 -7.38 7.67 -11.44
CA PHE A 112 -6.31 6.84 -10.86
C PHE A 112 -6.06 7.13 -9.38
N ALA A 113 -6.13 8.39 -8.97
CA ALA A 113 -5.97 8.78 -7.57
C ALA A 113 -7.10 8.20 -6.70
N ASP A 114 -8.35 8.26 -7.18
CA ASP A 114 -9.51 7.71 -6.49
C ASP A 114 -9.39 6.18 -6.32
N ILE A 115 -8.96 5.46 -7.36
CA ILE A 115 -8.67 4.02 -7.28
C ILE A 115 -7.65 3.72 -6.16
N ALA A 116 -6.54 4.44 -6.13
CA ALA A 116 -5.48 4.20 -5.15
C ALA A 116 -5.88 4.56 -3.72
N LEU A 117 -6.66 5.63 -3.52
CA LEU A 117 -7.12 6.07 -2.20
C LEU A 117 -8.18 5.14 -1.60
N ASN A 118 -8.98 4.50 -2.46
CA ASN A 118 -10.02 3.56 -2.04
C ASN A 118 -9.53 2.11 -1.94
N TYR A 119 -8.39 1.76 -2.53
CA TYR A 119 -7.81 0.42 -2.42
C TYR A 119 -7.46 0.06 -0.96
N LYS A 120 -7.87 -1.14 -0.53
CA LYS A 120 -7.49 -1.69 0.78
C LYS A 120 -6.63 -2.94 0.66
N HIS A 121 -5.73 -3.13 1.63
CA HIS A 121 -4.91 -4.32 1.67
C HIS A 121 -5.76 -5.60 1.74
N GLY A 122 -5.47 -6.57 0.86
CA GLY A 122 -6.20 -7.83 0.76
C GLY A 122 -7.17 -7.88 -0.43
N GLU A 123 -7.53 -6.72 -1.00
CA GLU A 123 -8.32 -6.65 -2.23
C GLU A 123 -7.45 -6.88 -3.47
N ALA A 124 -8.08 -7.31 -4.56
CA ALA A 124 -7.45 -7.37 -5.87
C ALA A 124 -7.23 -5.93 -6.39
N VAL A 125 -6.09 -5.68 -7.03
CA VAL A 125 -5.81 -4.36 -7.60
C VAL A 125 -6.79 -4.10 -8.77
N PRO A 126 -7.52 -2.97 -8.77
CA PRO A 126 -8.46 -2.68 -9.85
C PRO A 126 -7.77 -2.63 -11.22
N ARG A 127 -8.40 -3.31 -12.19
CA ARG A 127 -7.93 -3.33 -13.58
C ARG A 127 -8.33 -2.06 -14.30
N ILE A 128 -7.46 -1.61 -15.19
CA ILE A 128 -7.60 -0.37 -15.94
C ILE A 128 -7.78 -0.69 -17.41
N GLU A 129 -8.85 -0.19 -18.00
CA GLU A 129 -8.97 -0.10 -19.45
C GLU A 129 -8.18 1.13 -19.93
N TYR A 130 -6.94 0.90 -20.35
CA TYR A 130 -6.10 1.95 -20.91
C TYR A 130 -6.62 2.38 -22.28
N THR A 131 -6.60 3.69 -22.53
CA THR A 131 -7.00 4.27 -23.82
C THR A 131 -5.98 3.91 -24.91
N GLU A 132 -6.39 4.04 -26.17
CA GLU A 132 -5.49 3.84 -27.30
C GLU A 132 -4.30 4.81 -27.29
N ASN A 133 -4.49 6.03 -26.77
CA ASN A 133 -3.39 7.00 -26.64
C ASN A 133 -2.38 6.60 -25.55
N GLU A 134 -2.87 6.08 -24.42
CA GLU A 134 -2.02 5.56 -23.34
C GLU A 134 -1.22 4.32 -23.83
N LYS A 135 -1.87 3.41 -24.56
CA LYS A 135 -1.20 2.24 -25.16
C LYS A 135 -0.16 2.64 -26.20
N LYS A 136 -0.44 3.64 -27.04
CA LYS A 136 0.55 4.18 -28.01
C LYS A 136 1.76 4.77 -27.31
N THR A 137 1.54 5.58 -26.27
CA THR A 137 2.60 6.17 -25.43
C THR A 137 3.48 5.08 -24.82
N TRP A 138 2.86 4.06 -24.21
CA TRP A 138 3.54 2.88 -23.70
C TRP A 138 4.38 2.18 -24.78
N GLY A 139 3.81 1.91 -25.95
CA GLY A 139 4.51 1.21 -27.03
C GLY A 139 5.77 1.94 -27.52
N VAL A 140 5.73 3.28 -27.59
CA VAL A 140 6.91 4.11 -27.91
C VAL A 140 8.03 3.89 -26.89
N ILE A 141 7.70 4.00 -25.60
CA ILE A 141 8.65 3.82 -24.49
C ILE A 141 9.20 2.39 -24.48
N TYR A 142 8.31 1.42 -24.60
CA TYR A 142 8.62 0.00 -24.55
C TYR A 142 9.65 -0.37 -25.61
N ARG A 143 9.41 -0.03 -26.89
CA ARG A 143 10.35 -0.30 -27.99
C ARG A 143 11.72 0.30 -27.71
N LYS A 144 11.75 1.58 -27.32
CA LYS A 144 13.01 2.29 -27.11
C LYS A 144 13.83 1.69 -25.97
N LEU A 145 13.18 1.36 -24.85
CA LEU A 145 13.86 0.75 -23.70
C LEU A 145 14.26 -0.69 -23.96
N ARG A 146 13.45 -1.50 -24.67
CA ARG A 146 13.83 -2.89 -25.02
C ARG A 146 15.12 -2.99 -25.82
N GLU A 147 15.36 -2.05 -26.74
CA GLU A 147 16.63 -1.96 -27.47
C GLU A 147 17.82 -1.69 -26.55
N LEU A 148 17.63 -0.80 -25.56
CA LEU A 148 18.67 -0.38 -24.62
C LEU A 148 18.92 -1.42 -23.52
N HIS A 149 17.89 -2.13 -23.06
CA HIS A 149 18.03 -3.16 -22.03
C HIS A 149 19.04 -4.23 -22.46
N LYS A 150 19.04 -4.65 -23.72
CA LYS A 150 20.00 -5.64 -24.26
C LYS A 150 21.47 -5.20 -24.14
N LYS A 151 21.73 -3.89 -24.08
CA LYS A 151 23.08 -3.31 -24.05
C LYS A 151 23.51 -2.91 -22.64
N HIS A 152 22.55 -2.58 -21.77
CA HIS A 152 22.83 -1.85 -20.53
C HIS A 152 22.22 -2.48 -19.27
N ALA A 153 21.23 -3.37 -19.39
CA ALA A 153 20.61 -3.98 -18.22
C ALA A 153 21.45 -5.15 -17.69
N CYS A 154 21.40 -5.38 -16.38
CA CYS A 154 22.01 -6.56 -15.76
C CYS A 154 21.27 -7.85 -16.13
N GLN A 155 21.90 -9.00 -15.88
CA GLN A 155 21.35 -10.30 -16.26
C GLN A 155 20.03 -10.60 -15.55
N GLU A 156 19.91 -10.26 -14.25
CA GLU A 156 18.70 -10.47 -13.47
C GLU A 156 17.51 -9.72 -14.05
N PHE A 157 17.75 -8.51 -14.57
CA PHE A 157 16.71 -7.77 -15.27
C PHE A 157 16.29 -8.50 -16.55
N LEU A 158 17.24 -8.90 -17.39
CA LEU A 158 16.95 -9.56 -18.67
C LEU A 158 16.19 -10.87 -18.49
N ASP A 159 16.61 -11.70 -17.54
CA ASP A 159 15.98 -12.99 -17.23
C ASP A 159 14.54 -12.80 -16.74
N ASN A 160 14.32 -11.88 -15.79
CA ASN A 160 12.98 -11.63 -15.27
C ASN A 160 12.09 -10.89 -16.28
N PHE A 161 12.65 -10.02 -17.12
CA PHE A 161 11.88 -9.30 -18.14
C PHE A 161 11.27 -10.26 -19.16
N ALA A 162 12.00 -11.30 -19.58
CA ALA A 162 11.46 -12.34 -20.45
C ALA A 162 10.28 -13.09 -19.79
N LEU A 163 10.32 -13.30 -18.47
CA LEU A 163 9.20 -13.89 -17.72
C LEU A 163 8.00 -12.93 -17.66
N LEU A 164 8.23 -11.63 -17.47
CA LEU A 164 7.16 -10.62 -17.46
C LEU A 164 6.45 -10.53 -18.82
N GLU A 165 7.17 -10.65 -19.94
CA GLU A 165 6.56 -10.76 -21.27
C GLU A 165 5.68 -12.00 -21.41
N ARG A 166 6.18 -13.15 -20.92
CA ARG A 166 5.49 -14.43 -21.03
C ARG A 166 4.26 -14.56 -20.12
N TYR A 167 4.32 -14.04 -18.90
CA TYR A 167 3.34 -14.33 -17.86
C TYR A 167 2.51 -13.12 -17.40
N CYS A 168 3.00 -11.90 -17.61
CA CYS A 168 2.34 -10.67 -17.15
C CYS A 168 1.85 -9.78 -18.30
N GLY A 169 1.95 -10.25 -19.55
CA GLY A 169 1.45 -9.53 -20.72
C GLY A 169 2.27 -8.30 -21.10
N TYR A 170 3.54 -8.21 -20.69
CA TYR A 170 4.42 -7.14 -21.15
C TYR A 170 4.61 -7.28 -22.67
N SER A 171 4.22 -6.25 -23.42
CA SER A 171 4.50 -6.14 -24.86
C SER A 171 4.35 -4.69 -25.28
N GLU A 172 4.82 -4.33 -26.48
CA GLU A 172 4.63 -2.98 -27.01
C GLU A 172 3.16 -2.61 -27.30
N HIS A 173 2.26 -3.60 -27.34
CA HIS A 173 0.83 -3.42 -27.64
C HIS A 173 -0.07 -3.52 -26.40
N ASN A 174 0.50 -3.84 -25.23
CA ASN A 174 -0.29 -4.05 -24.02
C ASN A 174 0.41 -3.46 -22.80
N VAL A 175 -0.32 -2.60 -22.08
CA VAL A 175 0.09 -2.12 -20.75
C VAL A 175 -0.28 -3.21 -19.74
N PRO A 176 0.70 -3.76 -19.00
CA PRO A 176 0.45 -4.83 -18.04
C PRO A 176 -0.39 -4.33 -16.86
N GLN A 177 -1.23 -5.20 -16.30
CA GLN A 177 -2.09 -4.87 -15.17
C GLN A 177 -1.36 -5.12 -13.85
N LEU A 178 -1.46 -4.20 -12.90
CA LEU A 178 -0.78 -4.33 -11.60
C LEU A 178 -1.21 -5.58 -10.84
N GLU A 179 -2.46 -6.04 -10.96
CA GLU A 179 -2.91 -7.28 -10.31
C GLU A 179 -2.13 -8.52 -10.80
N ASP A 180 -1.85 -8.61 -12.11
CA ASP A 180 -1.11 -9.74 -12.67
C ASP A 180 0.36 -9.71 -12.24
N ILE A 181 0.95 -8.50 -12.24
CA ILE A 181 2.30 -8.27 -11.71
C ILE A 181 2.37 -8.61 -10.21
N CYS A 182 1.36 -8.21 -9.43
CA CYS A 182 1.28 -8.47 -7.99
C CYS A 182 1.31 -9.96 -7.71
N ARG A 183 0.48 -10.73 -8.42
CA ARG A 183 0.43 -12.20 -8.30
C ARG A 183 1.75 -12.84 -8.69
N PHE A 184 2.36 -12.40 -9.79
CA PHE A 184 3.64 -12.92 -10.26
C PHE A 184 4.76 -12.67 -9.24
N LEU A 185 4.91 -11.44 -8.75
CA LEU A 185 5.93 -11.10 -7.74
C LEU A 185 5.69 -11.83 -6.42
N LYS A 186 4.42 -12.00 -6.01
CA LYS A 186 4.07 -12.70 -4.77
C LYS A 186 4.51 -14.16 -4.85
N ALA A 187 4.26 -14.81 -5.99
CA ALA A 187 4.67 -16.19 -6.22
C ALA A 187 6.20 -16.33 -6.33
N LYS A 188 6.89 -15.35 -6.92
CA LYS A 188 8.34 -15.42 -7.15
C LYS A 188 9.19 -15.10 -5.92
N THR A 189 8.84 -14.07 -5.16
CA THR A 189 9.69 -13.54 -4.07
C THR A 189 8.91 -13.13 -2.81
N GLY A 190 7.57 -13.26 -2.84
CA GLY A 190 6.70 -12.73 -1.80
C GLY A 190 6.45 -11.23 -1.90
N PHE A 191 7.05 -10.52 -2.87
CA PHE A 191 6.75 -9.11 -3.11
C PHE A 191 5.35 -8.91 -3.66
N ARG A 192 4.74 -7.78 -3.33
CA ARG A 192 3.43 -7.37 -3.86
C ARG A 192 3.51 -5.93 -4.33
N VAL A 193 2.68 -5.58 -5.30
CA VAL A 193 2.46 -4.18 -5.66
C VAL A 193 1.18 -3.68 -5.01
N ARG A 194 1.18 -2.41 -4.64
CA ARG A 194 0.03 -1.69 -4.11
C ARG A 194 -0.19 -0.42 -4.94
N PRO A 195 -1.40 -0.14 -5.44
CA PRO A 195 -1.65 1.12 -6.15
C PRO A 195 -1.45 2.31 -5.20
N VAL A 196 -0.79 3.35 -5.69
CA VAL A 196 -0.60 4.63 -4.99
C VAL A 196 -0.93 5.79 -5.92
N ALA A 197 -1.53 6.86 -5.38
CA ALA A 197 -1.96 7.98 -6.22
C ALA A 197 -0.79 8.85 -6.70
N GLY A 198 0.32 8.87 -5.97
CA GLY A 198 1.49 9.72 -6.24
C GLY A 198 2.62 9.43 -5.25
N TYR A 199 3.47 10.42 -5.02
CA TYR A 199 4.62 10.27 -4.12
C TYR A 199 4.17 10.18 -2.66
N LEU A 200 4.74 9.23 -1.94
CA LEU A 200 4.66 9.16 -0.48
C LEU A 200 5.89 9.82 0.14
N SER A 201 5.83 10.08 1.45
CA SER A 201 7.04 10.41 2.19
C SER A 201 8.04 9.25 2.09
N ALA A 202 9.34 9.56 2.17
CA ALA A 202 10.38 8.53 2.16
C ALA A 202 10.16 7.49 3.27
N ARG A 203 9.69 7.94 4.45
CA ARG A 203 9.33 7.07 5.58
C ARG A 203 8.23 6.08 5.21
N ASP A 204 7.11 6.56 4.68
CA ASP A 204 5.96 5.72 4.34
C ASP A 204 6.28 4.73 3.21
N PHE A 205 7.02 5.20 2.18
CA PHE A 205 7.44 4.33 1.08
C PHE A 205 8.37 3.21 1.57
N LEU A 206 9.41 3.56 2.33
CA LEU A 206 10.37 2.59 2.86
C LEU A 206 9.72 1.63 3.87
N ALA A 207 8.74 2.09 4.64
CA ALA A 207 7.97 1.23 5.53
C ALA A 207 7.21 0.12 4.78
N GLY A 208 6.71 0.40 3.57
CA GLY A 208 6.12 -0.64 2.70
C GLY A 208 7.11 -1.74 2.31
N LEU A 209 8.37 -1.36 2.03
CA LEU A 209 9.40 -2.32 1.63
C LEU A 209 9.75 -3.32 2.75
N ALA A 210 9.59 -2.95 4.03
CA ALA A 210 9.75 -3.87 5.16
C ALA A 210 8.75 -5.05 5.09
N TYR A 211 7.58 -4.83 4.49
CA TYR A 211 6.55 -5.85 4.24
C TYR A 211 6.61 -6.45 2.83
N ARG A 212 7.68 -6.18 2.06
CA ARG A 212 7.79 -6.52 0.63
C ARG A 212 6.63 -5.96 -0.20
N VAL A 213 6.12 -4.79 0.16
CA VAL A 213 5.08 -4.09 -0.59
C VAL A 213 5.70 -2.89 -1.30
N PHE A 214 5.60 -2.89 -2.63
CA PHE A 214 6.04 -1.78 -3.46
C PHE A 214 4.84 -0.92 -3.87
N PHE A 215 4.84 0.36 -3.50
CA PHE A 215 3.82 1.32 -3.93
C PHE A 215 4.05 1.71 -5.39
N CYS A 216 3.05 1.53 -6.24
CA CYS A 216 3.17 1.68 -7.69
C CYS A 216 2.01 2.52 -8.25
N THR A 217 2.35 3.52 -9.06
CA THR A 217 1.37 4.35 -9.78
C THR A 217 0.74 3.55 -10.92
N GLN A 218 -0.50 3.91 -11.31
CA GLN A 218 -1.21 3.26 -12.42
C GLN A 218 -1.38 4.15 -13.65
N TYR A 219 -1.11 5.45 -13.54
CA TYR A 219 -1.26 6.39 -14.64
C TYR A 219 -0.13 6.27 -15.66
N MET A 220 -0.41 6.68 -16.90
CA MET A 220 0.60 6.81 -17.95
C MET A 220 1.03 8.27 -18.06
N ARG A 221 2.30 8.52 -18.35
CA ARG A 221 2.80 9.88 -18.62
C ARG A 221 2.08 10.52 -19.81
N HIS A 222 2.12 11.85 -19.86
CA HIS A 222 1.46 12.61 -20.92
C HIS A 222 2.08 12.32 -22.30
N HIS A 223 1.24 12.06 -23.28
CA HIS A 223 1.62 11.64 -24.64
C HIS A 223 2.44 12.69 -25.42
N ALA A 224 2.39 13.97 -25.03
CA ALA A 224 3.16 15.04 -25.68
C ALA A 224 4.69 14.88 -25.51
N ASP A 225 5.14 14.23 -24.42
CA ASP A 225 6.55 13.91 -24.22
C ASP A 225 6.69 12.46 -23.69
N PRO A 226 6.65 11.46 -24.59
CA PRO A 226 6.70 10.07 -24.17
C PRO A 226 8.08 9.67 -23.62
N LEU A 227 9.15 10.40 -23.95
CA LEU A 227 10.51 10.00 -23.59
C LEU A 227 11.02 10.65 -22.31
N TYR A 228 10.29 11.60 -21.74
CA TYR A 228 10.65 12.27 -20.49
C TYR A 228 9.44 12.47 -19.56
N THR A 229 9.67 12.35 -18.26
CA THR A 229 8.68 12.66 -17.21
C THR A 229 9.42 12.91 -15.89
N PRO A 230 9.01 13.90 -15.09
CA PRO A 230 9.47 14.05 -13.70
C PRO A 230 8.70 13.14 -12.73
N GLU A 231 7.59 12.54 -13.17
CA GLU A 231 6.74 11.64 -12.40
C GLU A 231 7.17 10.16 -12.60
N PRO A 232 6.94 9.27 -11.61
CA PRO A 232 7.33 7.86 -11.66
C PRO A 232 6.40 7.02 -12.54
#